data_AF-A0A9P6AG71-F1
#
_entry.id   AF-A0A9P6AG71-F1
#
_cell.length_a   1.000
_cell.length_b   1.000
_cell.length_c   1.000
_cell.angle_alpha   90.00
_cell.angle_beta   90.00
_cell.angle_gamma   90.00
#
_symmetry.space_group_name_H-M   'P 1'
#
loop_
_entity.id
_entity.type
_entity.pdbx_description
1 polymer ?
#
loop_
_entity_poly.entity_id
_entity_poly.type
_entity_poly.pdbx_seq_one_letter_code
_entity_poly.pdbx_strand_id
1 'polypeptide(L)'
;MGFERDLEYVMGIEGDLNEVARVGKDSKYVTEDEKDLKFIVGFERDSEYVTKDEKDSKFITGFERDLEYVTKDEKDLKFIAGFERDLEYVAGIEGDSNEVTRVGKDLKYVTEIEGDLKYVTKDKKDSKFIAGFEGDLKYLAEVERDLRKSKGT
;
A
#
# COMPACT_ATOMS: atom_id res chain seq x y z
N MET A 1 8.27 -15.50 22.49
CA MET A 1 9.34 -14.50 22.74
C MET A 1 8.94 -13.28 21.93
N GLY A 2 8.56 -12.21 22.64
CA GLY A 2 8.20 -10.95 22.01
C GLY A 2 9.46 -10.25 21.51
N PHE A 3 9.43 -9.79 20.26
CA PHE A 3 10.39 -8.82 19.77
C PHE A 3 9.71 -7.47 19.85
N GLU A 4 9.72 -6.86 21.04
CA GLU A 4 9.59 -5.41 21.15
C GLU A 4 10.95 -4.85 20.75
N ARG A 5 11.04 -4.43 19.49
CA ARG A 5 12.18 -3.66 19.00
C ARG A 5 11.61 -2.29 18.64
N ASP A 6 11.52 -1.44 19.66
CA ASP A 6 11.32 -0.01 19.46
C ASP A 6 12.52 0.49 18.64
N LEU A 7 12.37 0.54 17.32
CA LEU A 7 13.41 0.99 16.41
C LEU A 7 13.06 2.40 15.97
N GLU A 8 14.03 3.29 16.08
CA GLU A 8 13.80 4.63 15.56
C GLU A 8 13.76 4.61 14.02
N TYR A 9 14.59 3.77 13.38
CA TYR A 9 14.65 3.63 11.93
C TYR A 9 14.83 2.17 11.52
N VAL A 10 14.04 1.74 10.54
CA VAL A 10 14.19 0.48 9.79
C VAL A 10 14.40 0.84 8.33
N MET A 11 15.47 0.32 7.73
CA MET A 11 15.76 0.51 6.31
C MET A 11 16.11 -0.83 5.67
N GLY A 12 15.42 -1.18 4.59
CA GLY A 12 15.67 -2.37 3.77
C GLY A 12 15.91 -1.98 2.32
N ILE A 13 16.98 -2.51 1.71
CA ILE A 13 17.22 -2.41 0.28
C ILE A 13 17.53 -3.81 -0.22
N GLU A 14 16.68 -4.36 -1.07
CA GLU A 14 16.84 -5.71 -1.61
C GLU A 14 16.66 -5.72 -3.13
N GLY A 15 17.45 -6.57 -3.79
CA GLY A 15 17.50 -6.67 -5.25
C GLY A 15 17.92 -8.06 -5.68
N ASP A 16 17.42 -8.51 -6.83
CA ASP A 16 17.81 -9.78 -7.46
C ASP A 16 17.60 -11.04 -6.59
N LEU A 17 16.70 -10.98 -5.61
CA LEU A 17 16.29 -12.15 -4.82
C LEU A 17 15.07 -12.82 -5.46
N ASN A 18 14.83 -14.09 -5.12
CA ASN A 18 13.58 -14.73 -5.53
C ASN A 18 12.41 -14.24 -4.68
N GLU A 19 12.59 -14.17 -3.35
CA GLU A 19 11.52 -13.93 -2.40
C GLU A 19 12.03 -13.11 -1.22
N VAL A 20 11.19 -12.20 -0.75
CA VAL A 20 11.42 -11.37 0.44
C VAL A 20 10.19 -11.43 1.32
N ALA A 21 10.42 -11.54 2.63
CA ALA A 21 9.37 -11.47 3.63
C ALA A 21 9.85 -10.65 4.83
N ARG A 22 9.06 -9.64 5.22
CA ARG A 22 9.41 -8.71 6.30
C ARG A 22 8.25 -8.48 7.25
N VAL A 23 8.62 -8.24 8.51
CA VAL A 23 7.71 -7.91 9.60
C VAL A 23 8.34 -6.81 10.43
N GLY A 24 7.83 -5.60 10.31
CA GLY A 24 8.16 -4.47 11.17
C GLY A 24 7.08 -4.23 12.23
N LYS A 25 7.54 -3.73 13.38
CA LYS A 25 6.70 -3.43 14.54
C LYS A 25 7.35 -2.30 15.32
N ASP A 26 6.53 -1.42 15.89
CA ASP A 26 6.95 -0.41 16.88
C ASP A 26 8.12 0.45 16.36
N SER A 27 8.04 0.93 15.11
CA SER A 27 9.12 1.68 14.46
C SER A 27 8.71 3.12 14.17
N LYS A 28 9.55 4.13 14.41
CA LYS A 28 9.14 5.48 14.00
C LYS A 28 9.16 5.64 12.49
N TYR A 29 10.22 5.17 11.85
CA TYR A 29 10.41 5.31 10.40
C TYR A 29 10.78 3.96 9.80
N VAL A 30 10.06 3.55 8.76
CA VAL A 30 10.35 2.37 7.94
C VAL A 30 10.50 2.80 6.49
N THR A 31 11.58 2.39 5.85
CA THR A 31 11.82 2.64 4.42
C THR A 31 12.30 1.37 3.73
N GLU A 32 11.63 0.98 2.67
CA GLU A 32 11.90 -0.23 1.91
C GLU A 32 12.05 0.11 0.43
N ASP A 33 13.16 -0.34 -0.18
CA ASP A 33 13.39 -0.26 -1.62
C ASP A 33 13.67 -1.68 -2.14
N GLU A 34 12.78 -2.20 -2.97
CA GLU A 34 12.83 -3.56 -3.48
C GLU A 34 12.74 -3.60 -5.00
N LYS A 35 13.66 -4.32 -5.64
CA LYS A 35 13.76 -4.41 -7.10
C LYS A 35 13.97 -5.84 -7.58
N ASP A 36 13.43 -6.16 -8.75
CA ASP A 36 13.74 -7.41 -9.47
C ASP A 36 13.40 -8.69 -8.67
N LEU A 37 12.33 -8.67 -7.87
CA LEU A 37 11.91 -9.80 -7.03
C LEU A 37 10.78 -10.61 -7.66
N LYS A 38 10.68 -11.91 -7.35
CA LYS A 38 9.48 -12.65 -7.77
C LYS A 38 8.33 -12.44 -6.79
N PHE A 39 8.61 -12.44 -5.50
CA PHE A 39 7.59 -12.32 -4.46
C PHE A 39 8.05 -11.44 -3.31
N ILE A 40 7.18 -10.52 -2.90
CA ILE A 40 7.37 -9.63 -1.77
C ILE A 40 6.17 -9.79 -0.82
N VAL A 41 6.47 -10.00 0.46
CA VAL A 41 5.46 -10.03 1.52
C VAL A 41 5.88 -9.12 2.68
N GLY A 42 5.12 -8.06 2.93
CA GLY A 42 5.40 -7.11 4.00
C GLY A 42 4.27 -7.03 5.02
N PHE A 43 4.64 -6.98 6.31
CA PHE A 43 3.72 -6.65 7.40
C PHE A 43 4.32 -5.53 8.24
N GLU A 44 3.59 -4.42 8.36
CA GLU A 44 3.99 -3.29 9.18
C GLU A 44 2.91 -2.92 10.18
N ARG A 45 3.35 -2.62 11.40
CA ARG A 45 2.44 -2.32 12.50
C ARG A 45 3.04 -1.29 13.45
N ASP A 46 2.18 -0.42 13.97
CA ASP A 46 2.51 0.52 15.05
C ASP A 46 3.73 1.38 14.65
N SER A 47 3.70 1.98 13.45
CA SER A 47 4.78 2.85 12.95
C SER A 47 4.28 4.23 12.54
N GLU A 48 5.07 5.27 12.77
CA GLU A 48 4.64 6.65 12.45
C GLU A 48 4.69 6.89 10.94
N TYR A 49 5.81 6.52 10.30
CA TYR A 49 6.05 6.75 8.87
C TYR A 49 6.54 5.48 8.18
N VAL A 50 5.86 5.08 7.12
CA VAL A 50 6.27 3.95 6.26
C VAL A 50 6.35 4.43 4.82
N THR A 51 7.47 4.13 4.16
CA THR A 51 7.68 4.38 2.73
C THR A 51 8.16 3.11 2.05
N LYS A 52 7.47 2.71 0.98
CA LYS A 52 7.83 1.54 0.17
C LYS A 52 7.97 1.95 -1.29
N ASP A 53 9.08 1.53 -1.90
CA ASP A 53 9.33 1.65 -3.33
C ASP A 53 9.63 0.26 -3.87
N GLU A 54 8.74 -0.26 -4.72
CA GLU A 54 8.81 -1.62 -5.23
C GLU A 54 8.74 -1.59 -6.76
N LYS A 55 9.76 -2.15 -7.41
CA LYS A 55 9.87 -2.16 -8.88
C LYS A 55 10.15 -3.56 -9.42
N ASP A 56 9.69 -3.78 -10.65
CA ASP A 56 10.03 -4.97 -11.45
C ASP A 56 9.75 -6.31 -10.74
N SER A 57 8.74 -6.31 -9.86
CA SER A 57 8.39 -7.46 -9.05
C SER A 57 7.13 -8.17 -9.55
N LYS A 58 7.05 -9.50 -9.44
CA LYS A 58 5.88 -10.19 -10.00
C LYS A 58 4.65 -10.10 -9.09
N PHE A 59 4.86 -10.30 -7.79
CA PHE A 59 3.77 -10.39 -6.82
C PHE A 59 4.15 -9.66 -5.55
N ILE A 60 3.25 -8.80 -5.10
CA ILE A 60 3.42 -8.04 -3.87
C ILE A 60 2.18 -8.25 -3.00
N THR A 61 2.41 -8.50 -1.71
CA THR A 61 1.35 -8.55 -0.72
C THR A 61 1.76 -7.80 0.54
N GLY A 62 0.97 -6.79 0.89
CA GLY A 62 1.24 -5.92 2.04
C GLY A 62 0.10 -5.90 3.04
N PHE A 63 0.44 -5.86 4.33
CA PHE A 63 -0.49 -5.54 5.40
C PHE A 63 0.06 -4.42 6.28
N GLU A 64 -0.73 -3.39 6.49
CA GLU A 64 -0.36 -2.21 7.26
C GLU A 64 -1.45 -1.85 8.27
N ARG A 65 -1.02 -1.53 9.48
CA ARG A 65 -1.94 -1.30 10.59
C ARG A 65 -1.41 -0.28 11.59
N ASP A 66 -2.31 0.59 12.03
CA ASP A 66 -2.05 1.54 13.12
C ASP A 66 -0.86 2.45 12.78
N LEU A 67 -0.88 3.04 11.58
CA LEU A 67 0.19 3.92 11.07
C LEU A 67 -0.32 5.34 10.83
N GLU A 68 0.54 6.34 11.02
CA GLU A 68 0.15 7.74 10.77
C GLU A 68 0.27 8.08 9.28
N TYR A 69 1.39 7.77 8.65
CA TYR A 69 1.64 8.04 7.23
C TYR A 69 2.20 6.83 6.50
N VAL A 70 1.56 6.50 5.38
CA VAL A 70 2.03 5.48 4.44
C VAL A 70 2.20 6.11 3.06
N THR A 71 3.35 5.86 2.45
CA THR A 71 3.59 6.17 1.03
C THR A 71 4.08 4.94 0.30
N LYS A 72 3.43 4.61 -0.83
CA LYS A 72 3.80 3.50 -1.71
C LYS A 72 4.05 4.00 -3.13
N ASP A 73 5.14 3.55 -3.73
CA ASP A 73 5.40 3.69 -5.16
C ASP A 73 5.68 2.29 -5.73
N GLU A 74 4.78 1.81 -6.55
CA GLU A 74 4.77 0.43 -7.05
C GLU A 74 4.74 0.44 -8.58
N LYS A 75 5.72 -0.17 -9.24
CA LYS A 75 5.86 -0.12 -10.71
C LYS A 75 6.18 -1.46 -11.34
N ASP A 76 5.64 -1.67 -12.54
CA ASP A 76 5.92 -2.81 -13.40
C ASP A 76 5.61 -4.16 -12.74
N LEU A 77 4.46 -4.23 -12.06
CA LEU A 77 4.05 -5.39 -11.27
C LEU A 77 3.02 -6.23 -12.03
N LYS A 78 2.95 -7.53 -11.71
CA LYS A 78 1.85 -8.34 -12.24
C LYS A 78 0.63 -8.29 -11.34
N PHE A 79 0.85 -8.46 -10.04
CA PHE A 79 -0.22 -8.55 -9.06
C PHE A 79 0.17 -7.82 -7.78
N ILE A 80 -0.74 -6.97 -7.31
CA ILE A 80 -0.63 -6.22 -6.06
C ILE A 80 -1.83 -6.55 -5.19
N ALA A 81 -1.58 -6.86 -3.93
CA ALA A 81 -2.61 -7.02 -2.91
C ALA A 81 -2.23 -6.28 -1.63
N GLY A 82 -3.05 -5.30 -1.24
CA GLY A 82 -2.84 -4.49 -0.04
C GLY A 82 -4.01 -4.56 0.92
N PHE A 83 -3.72 -4.72 2.21
CA PHE A 83 -4.68 -4.49 3.28
C PHE A 83 -4.18 -3.40 4.23
N GLU A 84 -5.01 -2.39 4.44
CA GLU A 84 -4.70 -1.23 5.24
C GLU A 84 -5.80 -0.98 6.27
N ARG A 85 -5.40 -0.75 7.53
CA ARG A 85 -6.36 -0.46 8.60
C ARG A 85 -5.83 0.58 9.57
N ASP A 86 -6.73 1.45 10.01
CA ASP A 86 -6.49 2.43 11.08
C ASP A 86 -5.32 3.37 10.69
N LEU A 87 -5.38 3.91 9.46
CA LEU A 87 -4.34 4.80 8.92
C LEU A 87 -4.83 6.23 8.82
N GLU A 88 -3.95 7.18 9.14
CA GLU A 88 -4.32 8.59 9.01
C GLU A 88 -4.17 9.10 7.58
N TYR A 89 -3.00 8.89 6.97
CA TYR A 89 -2.72 9.31 5.60
C TYR A 89 -2.12 8.17 4.80
N VAL A 90 -2.71 7.91 3.64
CA VAL A 90 -2.20 6.96 2.65
C VAL A 90 -2.02 7.69 1.33
N ALA A 91 -0.83 7.58 0.76
CA ALA A 91 -0.52 8.03 -0.58
C ALA A 91 0.05 6.85 -1.39
N GLY A 92 -0.52 6.59 -2.55
CA GLY A 92 -0.06 5.53 -3.45
C GLY A 92 0.13 6.04 -4.87
N ILE A 93 1.24 5.66 -5.48
CA ILE A 93 1.43 5.74 -6.93
C ILE A 93 1.64 4.31 -7.43
N GLU A 94 0.75 3.87 -8.32
CA GLU A 94 0.92 2.61 -9.03
C GLU A 94 1.13 2.89 -10.51
N GLY A 95 2.21 2.35 -11.07
CA GLY A 95 2.43 2.28 -12.50
C GLY A 95 1.70 1.09 -13.13
N ASP A 96 2.23 0.63 -14.26
CA ASP A 96 1.64 -0.46 -15.03
C ASP A 96 1.53 -1.75 -14.21
N SER A 97 0.30 -2.22 -14.00
CA SER A 97 0.02 -3.48 -13.31
C SER A 97 -1.16 -4.23 -13.92
N ASN A 98 -1.14 -5.57 -13.87
CA ASN A 98 -2.28 -6.32 -14.41
C ASN A 98 -3.45 -6.36 -13.43
N GLU A 99 -3.19 -6.67 -12.16
CA GLU A 99 -4.23 -6.82 -11.16
C GLU A 99 -3.84 -6.13 -9.87
N VAL A 100 -4.74 -5.29 -9.37
CA VAL A 100 -4.59 -4.58 -8.09
C VAL A 100 -5.81 -4.87 -7.24
N THR A 101 -5.56 -5.29 -5.99
CA THR A 101 -6.60 -5.44 -4.99
C THR A 101 -6.22 -4.66 -3.73
N ARG A 102 -7.07 -3.72 -3.34
CA ARG A 102 -6.90 -2.91 -2.12
C ARG A 102 -8.10 -3.04 -1.22
N VAL A 103 -7.84 -3.30 0.05
CA VAL A 103 -8.86 -3.32 1.09
C VAL A 103 -8.45 -2.36 2.20
N GLY A 104 -9.27 -1.35 2.42
CA GLY A 104 -9.01 -0.28 3.37
C GLY A 104 -10.11 -0.18 4.42
N LYS A 105 -9.75 0.03 5.69
CA LYS A 105 -10.71 0.29 6.76
C LYS A 105 -10.22 1.39 7.71
N ASP A 106 -11.13 2.29 8.08
CA ASP A 106 -10.86 3.38 9.03
C ASP A 106 -9.72 4.31 8.57
N LEU A 107 -9.71 4.69 7.28
CA LEU A 107 -8.69 5.55 6.68
C LEU A 107 -9.13 7.03 6.71
N LYS A 108 -8.33 7.96 7.23
CA LYS A 108 -8.76 9.37 7.22
C LYS A 108 -8.59 10.02 5.85
N TYR A 109 -7.42 9.91 5.24
CA TYR A 109 -7.11 10.50 3.94
C TYR A 109 -6.41 9.50 3.05
N VAL A 110 -6.94 9.29 1.84
CA VAL A 110 -6.35 8.42 0.83
C VAL A 110 -6.18 9.20 -0.46
N THR A 111 -4.97 9.17 -1.02
CA THR A 111 -4.68 9.70 -2.36
C THR A 111 -4.00 8.63 -3.18
N GLU A 112 -4.62 8.24 -4.30
CA GLU A 112 -4.09 7.21 -5.19
C GLU A 112 -3.93 7.79 -6.61
N ILE A 113 -2.79 7.53 -7.23
CA ILE A 113 -2.58 7.77 -8.66
C ILE A 113 -2.23 6.42 -9.28
N GLU A 114 -3.06 5.96 -10.19
CA GLU A 114 -2.92 4.68 -10.86
C GLU A 114 -2.69 4.92 -12.36
N GLY A 115 -1.67 4.28 -12.91
CA GLY A 115 -1.35 4.26 -14.33
C GLY A 115 -2.22 3.27 -15.11
N ASP A 116 -1.61 2.55 -16.05
CA ASP A 116 -2.34 1.63 -16.92
C ASP A 116 -2.58 0.29 -16.22
N LEU A 117 -3.84 0.04 -15.86
CA LEU A 117 -4.25 -1.13 -15.09
C LEU A 117 -5.26 -1.99 -15.87
N LYS A 118 -5.21 -3.32 -15.71
CA LYS A 118 -6.24 -4.18 -16.34
C LYS A 118 -7.42 -4.42 -15.40
N TYR A 119 -7.17 -4.78 -14.16
CA TYR A 119 -8.19 -5.11 -13.19
C TYR A 119 -7.89 -4.46 -11.84
N VAL A 120 -8.84 -3.69 -11.33
CA VAL A 120 -8.75 -3.06 -10.02
C VAL A 120 -9.95 -3.47 -9.18
N THR A 121 -9.67 -3.94 -7.96
CA THR A 121 -10.68 -4.17 -6.94
C THR A 121 -10.36 -3.34 -5.71
N LYS A 122 -11.29 -2.46 -5.32
CA LYS A 122 -11.18 -1.59 -4.12
C LYS A 122 -12.36 -1.87 -3.20
N ASP A 123 -12.09 -2.22 -1.94
CA ASP A 123 -13.12 -2.25 -0.89
C ASP A 123 -12.67 -1.34 0.25
N LYS A 124 -13.33 -0.20 0.40
CA LYS A 124 -12.99 0.81 1.42
C LYS A 124 -14.17 0.99 2.36
N LYS A 125 -13.88 0.99 3.66
CA LYS A 125 -14.88 1.19 4.72
C LYS A 125 -14.44 2.30 5.69
N ASP A 126 -15.40 3.11 6.13
CA ASP A 126 -15.18 4.14 7.16
C ASP A 126 -14.09 5.17 6.77
N SER A 127 -13.94 5.46 5.47
CA SER A 127 -12.94 6.40 4.97
C SER A 127 -13.50 7.82 4.85
N LYS A 128 -12.75 8.85 5.27
CA LYS A 128 -13.27 10.23 5.30
C LYS A 128 -13.04 11.00 4.01
N PHE A 129 -11.85 10.91 3.45
CA PHE A 129 -11.47 11.63 2.23
C PHE A 129 -10.70 10.68 1.32
N ILE A 130 -11.18 10.53 0.09
CA ILE A 130 -10.54 9.73 -0.95
C ILE A 130 -10.43 10.62 -2.18
N ALA A 131 -9.22 10.68 -2.73
CA ALA A 131 -8.93 11.28 -4.02
C ALA A 131 -8.17 10.26 -4.86
N GLY A 132 -8.57 10.12 -6.12
CA GLY A 132 -7.99 9.14 -7.03
C GLY A 132 -7.87 9.71 -8.43
N PHE A 133 -6.80 9.35 -9.13
CA PHE A 133 -6.73 9.44 -10.59
C PHE A 133 -6.36 8.05 -11.12
N GLU A 134 -7.10 7.58 -12.11
CA GLU A 134 -6.83 6.32 -12.80
C GLU A 134 -6.59 6.65 -14.28
N GLY A 135 -5.51 6.10 -14.84
CA GLY A 135 -5.20 6.15 -16.26
C GLY A 135 -6.07 5.21 -17.08
N ASP A 136 -5.46 4.43 -17.96
CA ASP A 136 -6.21 3.46 -18.76
C ASP A 136 -6.59 2.23 -17.92
N LEU A 137 -7.88 2.09 -17.61
CA LEU A 137 -8.42 0.96 -16.86
C LEU A 137 -9.43 0.15 -17.67
N LYS A 138 -9.29 -1.19 -17.68
CA LYS A 138 -10.27 -2.07 -18.34
C LYS A 138 -11.44 -2.45 -17.44
N TYR A 139 -11.18 -2.75 -16.17
CA TYR A 139 -12.18 -3.22 -15.23
C TYR A 139 -11.95 -2.65 -13.83
N LEU A 140 -12.97 -1.97 -13.31
CA LEU A 140 -13.04 -1.49 -11.93
C LEU A 140 -14.17 -2.18 -11.17
N ALA A 141 -13.84 -2.72 -10.00
CA ALA A 141 -14.81 -3.15 -9.00
C ALA A 141 -14.54 -2.37 -7.70
N GLU A 142 -15.35 -1.35 -7.45
CA GLU A 142 -15.20 -0.52 -6.25
C GLU A 142 -16.43 -0.63 -5.34
N VAL A 143 -16.16 -0.84 -4.05
CA VAL A 143 -17.17 -0.80 -3.00
C VAL A 143 -16.70 0.14 -1.91
N GLU A 144 -17.41 1.25 -1.77
CA GLU A 144 -17.19 2.20 -0.68
C GLU A 144 -18.36 2.16 0.29
N ARG A 145 -18.04 1.99 1.57
CA ARG A 145 -19.02 2.01 2.66
C ARG A 145 -18.62 3.13 3.62
N ASP A 146 -19.59 3.99 3.94
CA ASP A 146 -19.49 5.06 4.94
C ASP A 146 -18.83 6.40 4.52
N LEU A 147 -19.22 6.98 3.36
CA LEU A 147 -18.93 8.39 3.02
C LEU A 147 -20.13 9.34 3.23
N ARG A 148 -19.94 10.40 4.02
CA ARG A 148 -20.79 11.60 4.06
C ARG A 148 -20.41 12.48 2.87
N LYS A 149 -21.20 12.41 1.78
CA LYS A 149 -20.97 13.11 0.50
C LYS A 149 -20.41 14.54 0.67
N SER A 150 -19.16 14.75 0.26
CA SER A 150 -18.67 16.05 -0.18
C SER A 150 -19.19 16.28 -1.60
N LYS A 151 -20.04 17.29 -1.80
CA LYS A 151 -20.58 17.63 -3.13
C LYS A 151 -19.43 18.22 -3.97
N GLY A 152 -19.08 17.58 -5.08
CA GLY A 152 -18.34 18.23 -6.16
C GLY A 152 -19.23 19.29 -6.82
N THR A 153 -18.71 20.52 -6.93
CA THR A 153 -19.18 21.60 -7.80
C THR A 153 -18.69 21.42 -9.22
#